data_AF-A0A7Y1YRP9-F1
#
_entry.id   AF-A0A7Y1YRP9-F1
#
_cell.length_a   1.000
_cell.length_b   1.000
_cell.length_c   1.000
_cell.angle_alpha   90.00
_cell.angle_beta   90.00
_cell.angle_gamma   90.00
#
_symmetry.space_group_name_H-M   'P 1'
#
loop_
_entity.id
_entity.type
_entity.pdbx_description
1 polymer ?
#
loop_
_entity_poly.entity_id
_entity_poly.type
_entity_poly.pdbx_seq_one_letter_code
_entity_poly.pdbx_strand_id
1 'polypeptide(L)'
;LVDTAGLRTAQDAIEEIGVKKTLEKISGASLIIYVFDVVDTTSDEVTKDLQKWSGQDALLVVVANKMDLNPYAKAEEFVSPILRHDQFIPVSAKNDMNIEYLKVHLYKLIAGSEYNSESVIVTNARHIDALQKTTQSLKQVEEGFKQQISSDLIAMDIRQAIYHLGEITGEISTDDLLEHIFRNFCIGK
;
A
#
# COMPACT_ATOMS: atom_id res chain seq x y z
N LEU A 1 0.12 -11.23 -6.93
CA LEU A 1 -0.44 -12.23 -6.01
C LEU A 1 0.66 -13.25 -5.73
N VAL A 2 1.03 -13.45 -4.48
CA VAL A 2 1.96 -14.52 -4.10
C VAL A 2 1.11 -15.63 -3.51
N ASP A 3 1.01 -16.75 -4.22
CA ASP A 3 0.31 -17.93 -3.73
C ASP A 3 1.22 -18.65 -2.72
N THR A 4 0.74 -18.76 -1.49
CA THR A 4 1.42 -19.49 -0.43
C THR A 4 0.65 -20.79 -0.27
N ALA A 5 1.22 -21.89 -0.73
CA ALA A 5 0.64 -23.22 -0.54
C ALA A 5 0.19 -23.37 0.92
N GLY A 6 -1.01 -23.92 1.13
CA GLY A 6 -1.73 -23.88 2.41
C GLY A 6 -0.86 -24.14 3.63
N LEU A 7 -1.05 -23.34 4.67
CA LEU A 7 -0.24 -23.28 5.91
C LEU A 7 -0.41 -24.49 6.84
N ARG A 8 -0.84 -25.64 6.31
CA ARG A 8 -0.94 -26.86 7.09
C ARG A 8 0.43 -27.22 7.64
N THR A 9 0.44 -27.68 8.89
CA THR A 9 1.63 -28.14 9.59
C THR A 9 2.32 -29.23 8.77
N ALA A 10 3.46 -28.85 8.21
CA ALA A 10 4.40 -29.68 7.49
C ALA A 10 4.72 -30.96 8.27
N GLN A 11 4.62 -32.13 7.63
CA GLN A 11 5.13 -33.39 8.22
C GLN A 11 6.58 -33.67 7.82
N ASP A 12 7.12 -32.93 6.84
CA ASP A 12 8.48 -33.12 6.30
C ASP A 12 9.36 -31.87 6.40
N ALA A 13 10.66 -32.08 6.66
CA ALA A 13 11.67 -31.01 6.80
C ALA A 13 11.82 -30.09 5.57
N ILE A 14 11.33 -30.52 4.40
CA ILE A 14 11.32 -29.71 3.16
C ILE A 14 10.18 -28.67 3.20
N GLU A 15 9.05 -29.00 3.82
CA GLU A 15 7.88 -28.12 3.92
C GLU A 15 8.04 -27.05 5.01
N GLU A 16 8.83 -27.30 6.07
CA GLU A 16 9.19 -26.26 7.07
C GLU A 16 9.91 -25.06 6.43
N ILE A 17 10.78 -25.32 5.45
CA ILE A 17 11.42 -24.26 4.66
C ILE A 17 10.38 -23.48 3.85
N GLY A 18 9.34 -24.16 3.36
CA GLY A 18 8.19 -23.57 2.67
C GLY A 18 7.39 -22.63 3.57
N VAL A 19 7.13 -23.04 4.83
CA VAL A 19 6.46 -22.19 5.83
C VAL A 19 7.33 -20.98 6.18
N LYS A 20 8.64 -21.15 6.37
CA LYS A 20 9.54 -20.04 6.69
C LYS A 20 9.64 -19.02 5.54
N LYS A 21 9.77 -19.48 4.29
CA LYS A 21 9.73 -18.60 3.10
C LYS A 21 8.40 -17.88 2.95
N THR A 22 7.31 -18.55 3.30
CA THR A 22 5.97 -17.97 3.31
C THR A 22 5.88 -16.85 4.35
N LEU A 23 6.37 -17.08 5.58
CA LEU A 23 6.43 -16.07 6.64
C LEU A 23 7.30 -14.87 6.27
N GLU A 24 8.47 -15.09 5.65
CA GLU A 24 9.34 -14.02 5.15
C GLU A 24 8.64 -13.16 4.07
N LYS A 25 7.89 -13.80 3.17
CA LYS A 25 7.12 -13.10 2.13
C LYS A 25 5.92 -12.34 2.71
N ILE A 26 5.28 -12.90 3.73
CA ILE A 26 4.16 -12.27 4.45
C ILE A 26 4.64 -11.00 5.15
N SER A 27 5.85 -11.00 5.73
CA SER A 27 6.44 -9.82 6.40
C SER A 27 6.65 -8.60 5.48
N GLY A 28 6.67 -8.77 4.16
CA GLY A 28 6.76 -7.68 3.19
C GLY A 28 5.43 -7.34 2.50
N ALA A 29 4.34 -7.99 2.87
CA ALA A 29 3.04 -7.82 2.22
C ALA A 29 2.31 -6.59 2.72
N SER A 30 1.71 -5.81 1.81
CA SER A 30 0.80 -4.72 2.18
C SER A 30 -0.63 -5.22 2.48
N LEU A 31 -0.98 -6.41 1.98
CA LEU A 31 -2.29 -7.05 2.16
C LEU A 31 -2.12 -8.58 2.22
N ILE A 32 -2.73 -9.18 3.23
CA ILE A 32 -2.81 -10.62 3.47
C ILE A 32 -4.26 -11.06 3.27
N ILE A 33 -4.48 -12.03 2.39
CA ILE A 33 -5.77 -12.69 2.20
C ILE A 33 -5.63 -14.10 2.74
N TYR A 34 -6.21 -14.34 3.92
CA TYR A 34 -6.22 -15.66 4.55
C TYR A 34 -7.51 -16.39 4.18
N VAL A 35 -7.40 -17.49 3.44
CA VAL A 35 -8.55 -18.29 3.00
C VAL A 35 -8.58 -19.61 3.75
N PHE A 36 -9.71 -19.95 4.36
CA PHE A 36 -9.89 -21.22 5.05
C PHE A 36 -11.22 -21.90 4.65
N ASP A 37 -11.33 -23.19 4.98
CA ASP A 37 -12.53 -23.98 4.73
C ASP A 37 -13.42 -24.00 5.97
N VAL A 38 -14.65 -23.51 5.84
CA VAL A 38 -15.62 -23.42 6.94
C VAL A 38 -16.09 -24.78 7.49
N VAL A 39 -15.87 -25.86 6.74
CA VAL A 39 -16.23 -27.23 7.18
C VAL A 39 -15.09 -27.87 7.96
N ASP A 40 -13.86 -27.69 7.48
CA ASP A 40 -12.70 -28.42 7.97
C ASP A 40 -11.87 -27.64 9.00
N THR A 41 -12.12 -26.33 9.16
CA THR A 41 -11.28 -25.46 10.00
C THR A 41 -12.07 -24.89 11.16
N THR A 42 -11.52 -25.03 12.36
CA THR A 42 -12.11 -24.51 13.60
C THR A 42 -11.70 -23.05 13.85
N SER A 43 -12.48 -22.33 14.66
CA SER A 43 -12.15 -20.94 15.04
C SER A 43 -10.82 -20.83 15.82
N ASP A 44 -10.48 -21.86 16.61
CA ASP A 44 -9.21 -21.94 17.33
C ASP A 44 -8.01 -22.07 16.37
N GLU A 45 -8.14 -22.85 15.30
CA GLU A 45 -7.11 -22.98 14.27
C GLU A 45 -6.90 -21.67 13.52
N VAL A 46 -8.00 -21.04 13.09
CA VAL A 46 -7.95 -19.69 12.47
C VAL A 46 -7.24 -18.71 13.40
N THR A 47 -7.59 -18.69 14.68
CA THR A 47 -6.97 -17.76 15.64
C THR A 47 -5.48 -18.03 15.81
N LYS A 48 -5.05 -19.30 15.89
CA LYS A 48 -3.63 -19.68 15.96
C LYS A 48 -2.85 -19.25 14.72
N ASP A 49 -3.44 -19.40 13.54
CA ASP A 49 -2.79 -18.98 12.30
C ASP A 49 -2.65 -17.46 12.22
N LEU A 50 -3.68 -16.72 12.60
CA LEU A 50 -3.63 -15.26 12.66
C LEU A 50 -2.61 -14.73 13.68
N GLN A 51 -2.43 -15.42 14.81
CA GLN A 51 -1.40 -15.08 15.79
C GLN A 51 0.03 -15.14 15.22
N LYS A 52 0.29 -15.99 14.21
CA LYS A 52 1.61 -16.07 13.56
C LYS A 52 1.98 -14.77 12.83
N TRP A 53 0.98 -13.94 12.48
CA TRP A 53 1.16 -12.68 11.77
C TRP A 53 0.66 -11.47 12.56
N SER A 54 0.19 -11.67 13.80
CA SER A 54 -0.28 -10.55 14.63
C SER A 54 0.90 -9.62 14.96
N GLY A 55 0.78 -8.35 14.60
CA GLY A 55 1.83 -7.34 14.79
C GLY A 55 2.56 -6.89 13.53
N GLN A 56 2.14 -7.36 12.35
CA GLN A 56 2.58 -6.78 11.07
C GLN A 56 1.66 -5.62 10.64
N ASP A 57 2.20 -4.60 9.99
CA ASP A 57 1.45 -3.44 9.46
C ASP A 57 0.62 -3.78 8.20
N ALA A 58 0.51 -5.06 7.85
CA ALA A 58 -0.23 -5.52 6.68
C ALA A 58 -1.75 -5.46 6.91
N LEU A 59 -2.49 -5.03 5.89
CA LEU A 59 -3.95 -5.18 5.89
C LEU A 59 -4.31 -6.67 5.89
N LEU A 60 -5.32 -7.07 6.66
CA LEU A 60 -5.76 -8.47 6.79
C LEU A 60 -7.21 -8.61 6.34
N VAL A 61 -7.45 -9.56 5.43
CA VAL A 61 -8.77 -10.03 5.01
C VAL A 61 -8.85 -11.54 5.21
N VAL A 62 -9.87 -11.98 5.94
CA VAL A 62 -10.13 -13.39 6.22
C VAL A 62 -11.34 -13.85 5.40
N VAL A 63 -11.15 -14.90 4.62
CA VAL A 63 -12.13 -15.43 3.68
C VAL A 63 -12.53 -16.85 4.11
N ALA A 64 -13.75 -16.99 4.61
CA ALA A 64 -14.35 -18.28 4.95
C ALA A 64 -14.97 -18.89 3.69
N ASN A 65 -14.27 -19.83 3.05
CA ASN A 65 -14.69 -20.47 1.82
C ASN A 65 -15.56 -21.70 2.10
N LYS A 66 -16.30 -22.15 1.07
CA LYS A 66 -17.24 -23.29 1.09
C LYS A 66 -18.49 -23.08 1.96
N MET A 67 -18.96 -21.84 2.07
CA MET A 67 -20.19 -21.50 2.82
C MET A 67 -21.45 -22.20 2.31
N ASP A 68 -21.43 -22.75 1.09
CA ASP A 68 -22.49 -23.60 0.56
C ASP A 68 -22.64 -24.92 1.33
N LEU A 69 -21.58 -25.40 1.99
CA LEU A 69 -21.57 -26.63 2.78
C LEU A 69 -21.89 -26.40 4.26
N ASN A 70 -21.67 -25.19 4.78
CA ASN A 70 -22.00 -24.81 6.14
C ASN A 70 -22.60 -23.39 6.21
N PRO A 71 -23.88 -23.22 5.79
CA PRO A 71 -24.52 -21.91 5.76
C PRO A 71 -24.85 -21.35 7.16
N TYR A 72 -24.71 -22.16 8.21
CA TYR A 72 -24.97 -21.76 9.59
C TYR A 72 -23.75 -21.22 10.31
N ALA A 73 -22.55 -21.34 9.71
CA ALA A 73 -21.34 -20.77 10.27
C ALA A 73 -21.49 -19.25 10.40
N LYS A 74 -21.34 -18.76 11.62
CA LYS A 74 -21.50 -17.37 11.98
C LYS A 74 -20.16 -16.68 12.10
N ALA A 75 -20.05 -15.47 11.57
CA ALA A 75 -18.82 -14.69 11.71
C ALA A 75 -18.44 -14.50 13.19
N GLU A 76 -19.44 -14.39 14.07
CA GLU A 76 -19.29 -14.29 15.53
C GLU A 76 -18.52 -15.46 16.15
N GLU A 77 -18.52 -16.63 15.52
CA GLU A 77 -17.76 -17.80 15.99
C GLU A 77 -16.26 -17.67 15.73
N PHE A 78 -15.88 -16.83 14.76
CA PHE A 78 -14.49 -16.61 14.32
C PHE A 78 -13.94 -15.25 14.76
N VAL A 79 -14.82 -14.31 15.14
CA VAL A 79 -14.40 -13.00 15.68
C VAL A 79 -13.58 -13.21 16.95
N SER A 80 -12.42 -12.57 16.99
CA SER A 80 -11.48 -12.62 18.11
C SER A 80 -10.86 -11.23 18.31
N PRO A 81 -10.07 -10.99 19.38
CA PRO A 81 -9.33 -9.74 19.53
C PRO A 81 -8.42 -9.41 18.34
N ILE A 82 -8.07 -10.43 17.53
CA ILE A 82 -7.22 -10.32 16.35
C ILE A 82 -8.05 -10.18 15.08
N LEU A 83 -9.21 -10.84 15.01
CA LEU A 83 -10.10 -10.83 13.86
C LEU A 83 -11.37 -10.03 14.14
N ARG A 84 -11.46 -8.84 13.56
CA ARG A 84 -12.68 -8.02 13.63
C ARG A 84 -13.73 -8.52 12.64
N HIS A 85 -14.98 -8.25 12.95
CA HIS A 85 -16.12 -8.70 12.15
C HIS A 85 -16.09 -8.19 10.70
N ASP A 86 -15.61 -6.96 10.48
CA ASP A 86 -15.47 -6.32 9.17
C ASP A 86 -14.39 -6.95 8.27
N GLN A 87 -13.50 -7.77 8.85
CA GLN A 87 -12.43 -8.45 8.14
C GLN A 87 -12.81 -9.88 7.72
N PHE A 88 -13.98 -10.38 8.17
CA PHE A 88 -14.47 -11.72 7.88
C PHE A 88 -15.43 -11.69 6.68
N ILE A 89 -15.09 -12.43 5.61
CA ILE A 89 -15.88 -12.48 4.38
C ILE A 89 -16.27 -13.93 4.05
N PRO A 90 -17.55 -14.30 4.21
CA PRO A 90 -18.04 -15.63 3.83
C PRO A 90 -18.19 -15.73 2.31
N VAL A 91 -17.65 -16.77 1.68
CA VAL A 91 -17.76 -17.01 0.23
C VAL A 91 -18.01 -18.48 -0.10
N SER A 92 -18.54 -18.73 -1.29
CA SER A 92 -18.42 -20.04 -1.95
C SER A 92 -17.76 -19.82 -3.31
N ALA A 93 -16.45 -20.07 -3.38
CA ALA A 93 -15.70 -19.91 -4.63
C ALA A 93 -16.22 -20.83 -5.74
N LYS A 94 -16.72 -22.02 -5.39
CA LYS A 94 -17.26 -22.99 -6.35
C LYS A 94 -18.57 -22.52 -7.00
N ASN A 95 -19.43 -21.86 -6.22
CA ASN A 95 -20.74 -21.40 -6.67
C ASN A 95 -20.77 -19.90 -6.98
N ASP A 96 -19.60 -19.24 -7.02
CA ASP A 96 -19.43 -17.80 -7.21
C ASP A 96 -20.24 -16.93 -6.22
N MET A 97 -20.51 -17.47 -5.02
CA MET A 97 -21.29 -16.75 -4.00
C MET A 97 -20.41 -15.77 -3.24
N ASN A 98 -20.88 -14.52 -3.18
CA ASN A 98 -20.26 -13.41 -2.45
C ASN A 98 -18.84 -13.02 -2.94
N ILE A 99 -18.43 -13.53 -4.10
CA ILE A 99 -17.13 -13.21 -4.72
C ILE A 99 -17.06 -11.75 -5.18
N GLU A 100 -18.16 -11.21 -5.71
CA GLU A 100 -18.19 -9.81 -6.12
C GLU A 100 -18.06 -8.85 -4.93
N TYR A 101 -18.68 -9.18 -3.80
CA TYR A 101 -18.49 -8.45 -2.56
C TYR A 101 -17.03 -8.49 -2.10
N LEU A 102 -16.38 -9.67 -2.15
CA LEU A 102 -14.96 -9.81 -1.82
C LEU A 102 -14.09 -8.89 -2.70
N LYS A 103 -14.33 -8.84 -4.02
CA LYS A 103 -13.58 -7.95 -4.93
C LYS A 103 -13.75 -6.48 -4.55
N VAL A 104 -14.99 -6.04 -4.34
CA VAL A 104 -15.30 -4.65 -3.96
C VAL A 104 -14.66 -4.30 -2.62
N HIS A 105 -14.68 -5.22 -1.65
CA HIS A 105 -14.06 -5.02 -0.35
C HIS A 105 -12.54 -4.89 -0.46
N LEU A 106 -11.89 -5.80 -1.19
CA LEU A 106 -10.44 -5.73 -1.45
C LEU A 106 -10.06 -4.43 -2.16
N TYR A 107 -10.85 -4.02 -3.15
CA TYR A 107 -10.63 -2.76 -3.85
C TYR A 107 -10.69 -1.56 -2.90
N LYS A 108 -11.72 -1.47 -2.06
CA LYS A 108 -11.87 -0.38 -1.07
C LYS A 108 -10.73 -0.35 -0.06
N LEU A 109 -10.26 -1.51 0.38
CA LEU A 109 -9.13 -1.60 1.31
C LEU A 109 -7.83 -1.10 0.70
N ILE A 110 -7.56 -1.44 -0.56
CA ILE A 110 -6.32 -1.05 -1.25
C ILE A 110 -6.37 0.41 -1.71
N ALA A 111 -7.52 0.85 -2.25
CA ALA A 111 -7.70 2.19 -2.78
C ALA A 111 -7.89 3.26 -1.69
N GLY A 112 -8.21 2.84 -0.45
CA GLY A 112 -8.64 3.74 0.61
C GLY A 112 -10.05 4.32 0.37
N SER A 113 -10.60 4.98 1.39
CA SER A 113 -11.91 5.66 1.34
C SER A 113 -11.92 6.88 0.41
N GLU A 114 -10.76 7.29 -0.11
CA GLU A 114 -10.58 8.43 -1.02
C GLU A 114 -10.10 7.95 -2.38
N TYR A 115 -10.90 7.12 -3.05
CA TYR A 115 -10.77 7.02 -4.50
C TYR A 115 -11.29 8.30 -5.14
N ASN A 116 -10.49 9.37 -5.08
CA ASN A 116 -10.65 10.48 -6.02
C ASN A 116 -10.22 9.93 -7.38
N SER A 117 -11.20 9.63 -8.22
CA SER A 117 -11.02 9.31 -9.64
C SER A 117 -10.30 10.41 -10.44
N GLU A 118 -10.01 11.55 -9.81
CA GLU A 118 -9.17 12.65 -10.32
C GLU A 118 -7.71 12.58 -9.89
N SER A 119 -7.32 11.62 -9.04
CA SER A 119 -5.91 11.44 -8.67
C SER A 119 -5.15 10.85 -9.85
N VAL A 120 -4.31 11.68 -10.48
CA VAL A 120 -3.36 11.21 -11.50
C VAL A 120 -2.42 10.22 -10.82
N ILE A 121 -2.60 8.93 -11.10
CA ILE A 121 -1.75 7.88 -10.56
C ILE A 121 -0.37 8.01 -11.19
N VAL A 122 0.58 8.53 -10.42
CA VAL A 122 1.98 8.61 -10.82
C VAL A 122 2.59 7.21 -10.66
N THR A 123 2.54 6.41 -11.73
CA THR A 123 3.03 5.02 -11.74
C THR A 123 4.52 4.89 -12.04
N ASN A 124 5.18 5.97 -12.47
CA ASN A 124 6.59 5.96 -12.83
C ASN A 124 7.46 6.31 -11.62
N ALA A 125 8.31 5.38 -11.17
CA ALA A 125 9.26 5.58 -10.07
C ALA A 125 10.12 6.86 -10.23
N ARG A 126 10.47 7.23 -11.47
CA ARG A 126 11.20 8.48 -11.77
C ARG A 126 10.37 9.72 -11.46
N HIS A 127 9.09 9.71 -11.82
CA HIS A 127 8.18 10.82 -11.55
C HIS A 127 7.86 10.94 -10.05
N ILE A 128 7.78 9.82 -9.35
CA ILE A 128 7.63 9.80 -7.89
C ILE A 128 8.84 10.47 -7.22
N ASP A 129 10.06 10.07 -7.59
CA ASP A 129 11.30 10.66 -7.06
C ASP A 129 11.38 12.17 -7.33
N ALA A 130 11.04 12.60 -8.56
CA ALA A 130 10.97 14.01 -8.93
C ALA A 130 9.96 14.81 -8.08
N LEU A 131 8.77 14.26 -7.83
CA LEU A 131 7.75 14.89 -6.95
C LEU A 131 8.20 14.93 -5.50
N GLN A 132 8.86 13.89 -5.00
CA GLN A 132 9.39 13.85 -3.63
C GLN A 132 10.45 14.93 -3.44
N LYS A 133 11.39 15.06 -4.38
CA LYS A 133 12.42 16.11 -4.35
C LYS A 133 11.81 17.51 -4.46
N THR A 134 10.82 17.71 -5.34
CA THR A 134 10.06 18.96 -5.43
C THR A 134 9.42 19.34 -4.09
N THR A 135 8.76 18.38 -3.45
CA THR A 135 8.10 18.55 -2.15
C THR A 135 9.11 18.91 -1.05
N GLN A 136 10.28 18.27 -1.06
CA GLN A 136 11.35 18.57 -0.13
C GLN A 136 11.87 20.00 -0.30
N SER A 137 12.13 20.44 -1.53
CA SER A 137 12.56 21.82 -1.80
C SER A 137 11.50 22.85 -1.36
N LEU A 138 10.21 22.58 -1.60
CA LEU A 138 9.14 23.47 -1.13
C LEU A 138 9.04 23.54 0.40
N LYS A 139 9.32 22.44 1.10
CA LYS A 139 9.41 22.47 2.57
C LYS A 139 10.57 23.36 3.05
N GLN A 140 11.71 23.34 2.36
CA GLN A 140 12.83 24.23 2.67
C GLN A 140 12.48 25.70 2.44
N VAL A 141 11.70 26.00 1.39
CA VAL A 141 11.16 27.35 1.16
C VAL A 141 10.25 27.78 2.31
N GLU A 142 9.31 26.93 2.71
CA GLU A 142 8.38 27.21 3.82
C GLU A 142 9.13 27.45 5.13
N GLU A 143 10.12 26.60 5.44
CA GLU A 143 10.96 26.74 6.63
C GLU A 143 11.85 27.99 6.56
N GLY A 144 12.41 28.30 5.39
CA GLY A 144 13.21 29.49 5.16
C GLY A 144 12.42 30.78 5.39
N PHE A 145 11.14 30.81 5.01
CA PHE A 145 10.24 31.92 5.36
C PHE A 145 10.00 32.02 6.88
N LYS A 146 9.77 30.90 7.56
CA LYS A 146 9.57 30.88 9.04
C LYS A 146 10.81 31.35 9.79
N GLN A 147 11.99 30.97 9.31
CA GLN A 147 13.29 31.31 9.90
C GLN A 147 13.83 32.68 9.45
N GLN A 148 13.09 33.43 8.63
CA GLN A 148 13.50 34.73 8.06
C GLN A 148 14.88 34.67 7.37
N ILE A 149 15.14 33.59 6.65
CA ILE A 149 16.36 33.46 5.84
C ILE A 149 16.34 34.49 4.70
N SER A 150 17.52 34.90 4.24
CA SER A 150 17.66 35.78 3.08
C SER A 150 16.88 35.27 1.87
N SER A 151 16.21 36.18 1.17
CA SER A 151 15.44 35.91 -0.04
C SER A 151 16.27 35.23 -1.14
N ASP A 152 17.58 35.45 -1.18
CA ASP A 152 18.47 34.84 -2.18
C ASP A 152 18.61 33.33 -2.00
N LEU A 153 18.62 32.87 -0.74
CA LEU A 153 18.68 31.45 -0.39
C LEU A 153 17.33 30.78 -0.63
N ILE A 154 16.23 31.44 -0.25
CA ILE A 154 14.87 30.95 -0.53
C ILE A 154 14.65 30.82 -2.04
N ALA A 155 15.13 31.79 -2.83
CA ALA A 155 15.04 31.74 -4.29
C ALA A 155 15.81 30.55 -4.89
N MET A 156 16.89 30.08 -4.23
CA MET A 156 17.60 28.87 -4.65
C MET A 156 16.76 27.61 -4.47
N ASP A 157 16.07 27.48 -3.34
CA ASP A 157 15.20 26.33 -3.07
C ASP A 157 13.96 26.30 -4.00
N ILE A 158 13.41 27.47 -4.33
CA ILE A 158 12.34 27.59 -5.35
C ILE A 158 12.82 27.10 -6.72
N ARG A 159 14.05 27.47 -7.13
CA ARG A 159 14.63 26.99 -8.40
C ARG A 159 14.80 25.47 -8.41
N GLN A 160 15.23 24.87 -7.30
CA GLN A 160 15.35 23.42 -7.18
C GLN A 160 13.98 22.72 -7.28
N ALA A 161 12.94 23.29 -6.65
CA ALA A 161 11.58 22.77 -6.78
C ALA A 161 11.10 22.78 -8.24
N ILE A 162 11.32 23.88 -8.96
CA ILE A 162 10.95 24.02 -10.38
C ILE A 162 11.74 23.03 -11.26
N TYR A 163 13.03 22.86 -11.00
CA TYR A 163 13.87 21.91 -11.73
C TYR A 163 13.34 20.48 -11.61
N HIS A 164 13.11 19.99 -10.40
CA HIS A 164 12.58 18.64 -10.18
C HIS A 164 11.19 18.45 -10.77
N LEU A 165 10.35 19.49 -10.74
CA LEU A 165 9.04 19.43 -11.37
C LEU A 165 9.15 19.36 -12.91
N GLY A 166 10.10 20.08 -13.52
CA GLY A 166 10.39 20.05 -14.95
C GLY A 166 10.90 18.70 -15.45
N GLU A 167 11.63 17.95 -14.61
CA GLU A 167 12.06 16.57 -14.93
C GLU A 167 10.86 15.65 -15.25
N ILE A 168 9.65 15.96 -14.76
CA ILE A 168 8.43 15.18 -14.99
C ILE A 168 7.88 15.43 -16.39
N THR A 169 7.76 16.69 -16.80
CA THR A 169 7.23 17.10 -18.12
C THR A 169 8.25 16.92 -19.23
N GLY A 170 9.54 16.78 -18.90
CA GLY A 170 10.63 16.70 -19.86
C GLY A 170 10.95 18.03 -20.55
N GLU A 171 10.26 19.09 -20.13
CA GLU A 171 10.56 20.46 -20.50
C GLU A 171 11.41 21.05 -19.38
N ILE A 172 12.49 21.74 -19.77
CA ILE A 172 13.53 22.35 -18.94
C ILE A 172 14.78 21.46 -18.84
N SER A 173 15.68 21.66 -19.79
CA SER A 173 17.10 21.42 -19.52
C SER A 173 17.60 22.46 -18.51
N THR A 174 18.63 22.14 -17.74
CA THR A 174 19.31 23.11 -16.84
C THR A 174 19.67 24.41 -17.54
N ASP A 175 19.90 24.37 -18.85
CA ASP A 175 20.26 25.51 -19.69
C ASP A 175 19.07 26.46 -19.92
N ASP A 176 17.86 25.93 -20.10
CA ASP A 176 16.63 26.73 -20.31
C ASP A 176 16.27 27.53 -19.04
N LEU A 177 16.50 26.93 -17.87
CA LEU A 177 16.26 27.57 -16.57
C LEU A 177 17.23 28.74 -16.33
N LEU A 178 18.51 28.55 -16.67
CA LEU A 178 19.52 29.60 -16.57
C LEU A 178 19.22 30.74 -17.56
N GLU A 179 18.87 30.42 -18.80
CA GLU A 179 18.58 31.43 -19.82
C GLU A 179 17.37 32.30 -19.42
N HIS A 180 16.32 31.71 -18.86
CA HIS A 180 15.12 32.46 -18.45
C HIS A 180 15.34 33.35 -17.21
N ILE A 181 16.24 32.97 -16.30
CA ILE A 181 16.65 33.78 -15.15
C ILE A 181 17.49 34.97 -15.62
N PHE A 182 18.48 34.76 -16.50
CA PHE A 182 19.33 35.84 -16.99
C PHE A 182 18.62 36.78 -17.98
N ARG A 183 17.55 36.31 -18.66
CA ARG A 183 16.76 37.16 -19.56
C ARG A 183 15.93 38.22 -18.82
N ASN A 184 15.59 37.97 -17.56
CA ASN A 184 14.71 38.84 -16.76
C ASN A 184 15.44 39.59 -15.63
N PHE A 185 16.70 39.26 -15.35
CA PHE A 185 17.57 40.09 -14.53
C PHE A 185 18.33 41.06 -15.43
N CYS A 186 17.91 42.33 -15.44
CA CYS A 186 18.78 43.40 -15.89
C CYS A 186 20.06 43.37 -15.04
N ILE A 187 21.16 42.84 -15.59
CA ILE A 187 22.49 43.07 -15.05
C ILE A 187 22.73 44.57 -15.20
N GLY A 188 22.57 45.28 -14.09
CA GLY A 188 22.72 46.73 -14.03
C GLY A 188 24.08 47.17 -14.56
N LYS A 189 24.03 48.21 -15.41
CA LYS A 189 24.91 49.36 -15.22
C LYS A 189 24.39 50.18 -14.05
#